data_AF-A0A1H5SB47-F1
#
_entry.id   AF-A0A1H5SB47-F1
#
_cell.length_a   1.000
_cell.length_b   1.000
_cell.length_c   1.000
_cell.angle_alpha   90.00
_cell.angle_beta   90.00
_cell.angle_gamma   90.00
#
_symmetry.space_group_name_H-M   'P 1'
#
loop_
_entity.id
_entity.type
_entity.pdbx_description
1 polymer ?
#
loop_
_entity_poly.entity_id
_entity_poly.type
_entity_poly.pdbx_seq_one_letter_code
_entity_poly.pdbx_strand_id
1 'polypeptide(L)' 'MTVRLWRADAVVLFDWLTSTDLDSVPITHPAQKQALADLLSRLEWAADSDVTGSTAEEIDAARQEVARDMGW' A
#
# COMPACT_ATOMS: atom_id res chain seq x y z
N MET A 1 0.02 -19.58 -0.18
CA MET A 1 -1.04 -18.72 0.39
C MET A 1 -1.06 -17.43 -0.39
N THR A 2 -2.23 -17.00 -0.87
CA THR A 2 -2.41 -15.74 -1.62
C THR A 2 -3.20 -14.77 -0.76
N VAL A 3 -2.79 -13.51 -0.73
CA VAL A 3 -3.52 -12.43 -0.06
C VAL A 3 -4.18 -11.61 -1.17
N ARG A 4 -5.50 -11.48 -1.12
CA ARG A 4 -6.24 -10.53 -1.98
C ARG A 4 -6.45 -9.25 -1.21
N LEU A 5 -6.02 -8.13 -1.78
CA LEU A 5 -6.27 -6.80 -1.24
C LEU A 5 -7.49 -6.19 -1.91
N TRP A 6 -8.27 -5.42 -1.17
CA TRP A 6 -9.27 -4.54 -1.75
C TRP A 6 -8.56 -3.41 -2.49
N ARG A 7 -9.21 -2.85 -3.53
CA ARG A 7 -8.59 -1.78 -4.33
C ARG A 7 -8.20 -0.60 -3.44
N ALA A 8 -9.06 -0.18 -2.51
CA ALA A 8 -8.78 0.93 -1.60
C ALA A 8 -7.54 0.68 -0.73
N ASP A 9 -7.41 -0.51 -0.12
CA ASP A 9 -6.22 -0.88 0.65
C ASP A 9 -4.94 -0.82 -0.21
N ALA A 10 -5.02 -1.37 -1.43
CA ALA A 10 -3.88 -1.42 -2.35
C ALA A 10 -3.43 -0.01 -2.76
N VAL A 11 -4.38 0.90 -3.03
CA VAL A 11 -4.08 2.31 -3.35
C VAL A 11 -3.42 3.02 -2.16
N VAL A 12 -3.98 2.89 -0.96
CA VAL A 12 -3.43 3.53 0.25
C VAL A 12 -2.02 3.01 0.57
N LEU A 13 -1.82 1.69 0.49
CA LEU A 13 -0.51 1.09 0.75
C LEU A 13 0.51 1.47 -0.33
N PHE A 14 0.11 1.52 -1.60
CA PHE A 14 0.99 1.90 -2.69
C PHE A 14 1.45 3.36 -2.56
N ASP A 15 0.52 4.29 -2.31
CA ASP A 15 0.82 5.70 -2.07
C ASP A 15 1.75 5.90 -0.87
N TRP A 16 1.49 5.19 0.24
CA TRP A 16 2.37 5.25 1.41
C TRP A 16 3.77 4.68 1.13
N LEU A 17 3.87 3.51 0.50
CA LEU A 17 5.15 2.85 0.21
C LEU A 17 6.01 3.64 -0.78
N THR A 18 5.39 4.33 -1.73
CA THR A 18 6.11 5.13 -2.75
C THR A 18 6.58 6.48 -2.22
N SER A 19 5.86 7.08 -1.27
CA SER A 19 6.19 8.39 -0.69
C SER A 19 7.05 8.31 0.58
N THR A 20 7.13 7.14 1.21
CA THR A 20 7.86 6.93 2.46
C THR A 20 9.31 6.55 2.22
N ASP A 21 10.23 7.23 2.92
CA ASP A 21 11.61 6.75 3.05
C ASP A 21 11.63 5.49 3.94
N LEU A 22 11.83 4.32 3.32
CA LEU A 22 11.86 3.04 4.04
C LEU A 22 13.03 2.93 5.02
N ASP A 23 14.09 3.74 4.92
CA ASP A 23 15.15 3.80 5.94
C ASP A 23 14.69 4.47 7.24
N SER A 24 13.64 5.29 7.18
CA SER A 24 13.04 5.94 8.34
C SER A 24 12.01 5.09 9.07
N VAL A 25 11.54 4.00 8.44
CA VAL A 25 10.53 3.10 9.03
C VAL A 25 11.17 2.30 10.17
N PRO A 26 10.61 2.37 11.40
CA PRO A 26 11.12 1.57 12.51
C PRO A 26 10.99 0.07 12.23
N ILE A 27 12.12 -0.63 12.17
CA ILE A 27 12.19 -2.07 11.98
C ILE A 27 12.91 -2.74 13.15
N THR A 28 12.46 -3.92 13.52
CA THR A 28 13.13 -4.81 14.48
C THR A 28 13.99 -5.86 13.79
N HIS A 29 13.79 -6.09 12.48
CA HIS A 29 14.53 -7.07 11.69
C HIS A 29 14.68 -6.62 10.22
N PRO A 30 15.85 -6.79 9.56
CA PRO A 30 16.06 -6.38 8.17
C PRO A 30 15.03 -6.93 7.16
N ALA A 31 14.53 -8.14 7.42
CA ALA A 31 13.50 -8.75 6.57
C ALA A 31 12.19 -7.95 6.50
N GLN A 32 11.87 -7.10 7.48
CA GLN A 32 10.69 -6.24 7.42
C GLN A 32 10.84 -5.21 6.30
N LYS A 33 12.01 -4.59 6.19
CA LYS A 33 12.31 -3.64 5.11
C LYS A 33 12.25 -4.32 3.74
N GLN A 34 12.83 -5.52 3.64
CA GLN A 34 12.75 -6.31 2.42
C GLN A 34 11.31 -6.66 2.07
N ALA A 35 10.49 -7.06 3.04
CA ALA A 35 9.10 -7.39 2.81
C ALA A 35 8.26 -6.19 2.34
N LEU A 36 8.55 -4.98 2.84
CA LEU A 36 7.90 -3.74 2.37
C LEU A 36 8.31 -3.39 0.93
N ALA A 37 9.60 -3.53 0.59
CA ALA A 37 10.08 -3.34 -0.78
C ALA A 37 9.47 -4.38 -1.73
N ASP A 38 9.42 -5.65 -1.33
CA ASP A 38 8.80 -6.72 -2.11
C ASP A 38 7.30 -6.50 -2.28
N LEU A 39 6.62 -5.96 -1.26
CA LEU A 39 5.20 -5.61 -1.33
C LEU A 39 4.97 -4.48 -2.32
N LEU A 40 5.78 -3.42 -2.29
CA LEU A 40 5.71 -2.32 -3.26
C LEU A 40 5.83 -2.86 -4.69
N SER A 41 6.86 -3.66 -4.99
CA SER A 41 7.01 -4.26 -6.32
C SER A 41 5.83 -5.14 -6.72
N ARG A 42 5.19 -5.86 -5.77
CA ARG A 42 3.99 -6.64 -6.11
C ARG A 42 2.77 -5.77 -6.39
N LEU A 43 2.62 -4.65 -5.69
CA LEU A 43 1.54 -3.69 -5.97
C LEU A 43 1.70 -3.07 -7.37
N GLU A 44 2.94 -2.81 -7.81
CA GLU A 44 3.22 -2.29 -9.15
C GLU A 44 2.85 -3.26 -10.27
N TRP A 45 3.19 -4.55 -10.13
CA TRP A 45 3.18 -5.48 -11.26
C TRP A 45 2.11 -6.57 -11.18
N ALA A 46 1.54 -6.82 -10.00
CA ALA A 46 0.68 -7.97 -9.73
C ALA A 46 -0.64 -7.61 -9.04
N ALA A 47 -0.94 -6.32 -8.85
CA ALA A 47 -2.26 -5.91 -8.41
C ALA A 47 -3.30 -6.14 -9.52
N ASP A 48 -4.47 -6.67 -9.14
CA ASP A 48 -5.61 -6.89 -10.06
C ASP A 48 -6.19 -5.55 -10.59
N SER A 49 -5.77 -4.41 -10.04
CA SER A 49 -6.19 -3.06 -10.39
C SER A 49 -4.96 -2.19 -10.62
N ASP A 50 -5.03 -1.29 -11.60
CA ASP A 50 -3.99 -0.26 -11.76
C ASP A 50 -4.03 0.70 -10.57
N VAL A 51 -3.07 0.53 -9.66
CA VAL A 51 -2.84 1.40 -8.50
C VAL A 51 -1.79 2.47 -8.79
N THR A 52 -0.94 2.24 -9.80
CA THR A 52 0.19 3.11 -10.12
C THR A 52 -0.24 4.42 -10.75
N GLY A 53 -1.38 4.40 -11.45
CA GLY A 53 -2.00 5.59 -12.06
C GLY A 53 -2.99 6.34 -11.18
N SER A 54 -3.09 6.02 -9.88
CA SER A 54 -4.12 6.62 -9.02
C SER A 54 -3.94 8.13 -8.88
N THR A 55 -5.03 8.89 -9.03
CA THR A 55 -5.00 10.35 -8.83
C THR A 55 -5.02 10.72 -7.34
N ALA A 56 -4.71 11.99 -7.03
CA ALA A 56 -4.80 12.49 -5.67
C ALA A 56 -6.22 12.38 -5.09
N GLU A 57 -7.25 12.62 -5.92
CA GLU A 57 -8.65 12.44 -5.53
C GLU A 57 -8.99 10.98 -5.25
N GLU A 58 -8.48 10.04 -6.06
CA GLU A 58 -8.68 8.60 -5.83
C GLU A 58 -7.97 8.12 -4.57
N ILE A 59 -6.76 8.63 -4.29
CA ILE A 59 -6.02 8.33 -3.08
C ILE A 59 -6.77 8.84 -1.85
N ASP A 60 -7.29 10.07 -1.86
CA ASP A 60 -8.07 10.60 -0.74
C ASP A 60 -9.37 9.81 -0.53
N ALA A 61 -10.09 9.48 -1.61
CA ALA A 61 -11.28 8.64 -1.54
C ALA A 61 -10.96 7.26 -0.95
N ALA A 62 -9.88 6.61 -1.38
CA ALA A 62 -9.43 5.33 -0.86
C ALA A 62 -9.07 5.40 0.62
N ARG A 63 -8.37 6.46 1.07
CA ARG A 63 -8.07 6.69 2.49
C ARG A 63 -9.35 6.81 3.32
N GLN A 64 -10.36 7.53 2.82
CA GLN A 64 -11.65 7.65 3.50
C GLN A 64 -12.41 6.32 3.54
N GLU A 65 -12.36 5.51 2.48
CA GLU A 65 -12.99 4.19 2.43
C GLU A 65 -12.35 3.24 3.45
N VAL A 66 -11.03 3.09 3.42
CA VAL A 66 -10.28 2.27 4.39
C VAL A 66 -10.55 2.72 5.82
N ALA A 67 -10.55 4.03 6.07
CA ALA A 67 -10.80 4.55 7.42
C ALA A 67 -12.21 4.24 7.94
N ARG A 68 -13.24 4.23 7.07
CA ARG A 68 -14.62 3.90 7.43
C ARG A 68 -14.78 2.41 7.80
N ASP A 69 -14.11 1.54 7.07
CA ASP A 69 -14.23 0.08 7.25
C ASP A 69 -13.40 -0.47 8.42
N MET A 70 -12.49 0.33 8.97
CA MET A 70 -11.66 -0.07 10.11
C MET A 70 -12.41 -0.09 11.46
N GLY A 71 -13.65 0.42 11.55
CA GLY A 71 -14.54 0.23 12.71
C GLY A 71 -14.00 0.75 14.06
N TRP A 72 -13.21 1.81 14.03
CA TRP A 72 -12.55 2.50 15.14
C TRP A 72 -13.15 3.88 15.37
#